data_AF-A0A5B7TQS8-F1
#
_entry.id   AF-A0A5B7TQS8-F1
#
_cell.length_a   1.000
_cell.length_b   1.000
_cell.length_c   1.000
_cell.angle_alpha   90.00
_cell.angle_beta   90.00
_cell.angle_gamma   90.00
#
_symmetry.space_group_name_H-M   'P 1'
#
loop_
_entity.id
_entity.type
_entity.pdbx_description
1 polymer ?
#
loop_
_entity_poly.entity_id
_entity_poly.type
_entity_poly.pdbx_seq_one_letter_code
_entity_poly.pdbx_strand_id
1 'polypeptide(L)'
;MKIKWVTNPETIDKHFIASEVELGNNVIVQFDDSTYTYEMLFDLNGLASELNNNLQIRFYGHSNKIFDCKTLLKVKNVKSLSINCFKKVKNLNQLSELERLEKLIIGIEDFKEIEILNSDNLKSIVELNLGDTKNLNLEHLKGYKKLNWLGISGQFKNLESIGKIENLETLHLSSISKKEPLDFVNQLKKLKNLHISLGSRENIDEINGEQLETLKLLWIKNLQSLHNISRFENLKYLQVENQRNIETIEFDSEMKSLSRLGIINCKGLIKLKGLEHLKVLNTLVITRSLKLEFDNIINQKLSATLKHFNFVTERKPLDKEIKEKIRSLGYSTT
;
A
#
# COMPACT_ATOMS: atom_id res chain seq x y z
N MET A 1 -15.61 -3.94 5.85
CA MET A 1 -14.50 -4.50 6.65
C MET A 1 -13.84 -3.36 7.43
N LYS A 2 -13.95 -3.39 8.76
CA LYS A 2 -13.26 -2.44 9.67
C LYS A 2 -12.06 -3.14 10.32
N ILE A 3 -11.14 -2.36 10.88
CA ILE A 3 -10.07 -2.86 11.74
C ILE A 3 -10.49 -2.62 13.20
N LYS A 4 -10.40 -3.65 14.03
CA LYS A 4 -10.63 -3.60 15.48
C LYS A 4 -9.32 -3.89 16.19
N TRP A 5 -8.91 -2.98 17.06
CA TRP A 5 -7.66 -3.10 17.82
C TRP A 5 -7.95 -3.60 19.22
N VAL A 6 -7.20 -4.62 19.65
CA VAL A 6 -7.14 -5.10 21.04
C VAL A 6 -5.69 -4.97 21.47
N THR A 7 -5.34 -3.84 22.10
CA THR A 7 -3.96 -3.47 22.39
C THR A 7 -3.62 -3.72 23.85
N ASN A 8 -2.58 -4.53 24.10
CA ASN A 8 -2.10 -4.93 25.43
C ASN A 8 -3.24 -5.36 26.38
N PRO A 9 -4.09 -6.33 25.99
CA PRO A 9 -5.19 -6.75 26.85
C PRO A 9 -4.67 -7.44 28.13
N GLU A 10 -5.39 -7.31 29.24
CA GLU A 10 -5.10 -8.05 30.48
C GLU A 10 -5.52 -9.53 30.40
N THR A 11 -6.54 -9.84 29.59
CA THR A 11 -7.02 -11.20 29.26
C THR A 11 -7.58 -11.24 27.84
N ILE A 12 -7.67 -12.42 27.22
CA ILE A 12 -8.20 -12.57 25.86
C ILE A 12 -9.73 -12.70 25.88
N ASP A 13 -10.43 -11.66 25.42
CA ASP A 13 -11.87 -11.73 25.19
C ASP A 13 -12.18 -12.54 23.91
N LYS A 14 -12.31 -13.85 24.09
CA LYS A 14 -12.58 -14.81 23.00
C LYS A 14 -13.89 -14.52 22.26
N HIS A 15 -14.94 -14.11 23.00
CA HIS A 15 -16.25 -13.89 22.41
C HIS A 15 -16.25 -12.64 21.52
N PHE A 16 -15.66 -11.54 22.00
CA PHE A 16 -15.49 -10.33 21.20
C PHE A 16 -14.71 -10.62 19.91
N ILE A 17 -13.55 -11.28 20.03
CA ILE A 17 -12.69 -11.57 18.87
C ILE A 17 -13.43 -12.42 17.84
N ALA A 18 -14.07 -13.52 18.26
CA ALA A 18 -14.80 -14.41 17.36
C ALA A 18 -15.95 -13.66 16.66
N SER A 19 -16.77 -12.91 17.40
CA SER A 19 -17.92 -12.19 16.84
C SER A 19 -17.51 -11.14 15.80
N GLU A 20 -16.42 -10.40 16.02
CA GLU A 20 -15.93 -9.41 15.07
C GLU A 20 -15.34 -10.06 13.81
N VAL A 21 -14.67 -11.20 13.94
CA VAL A 21 -14.16 -11.96 12.80
C VAL A 21 -15.31 -12.55 11.96
N GLU A 22 -16.37 -13.05 12.60
CA GLU A 22 -17.59 -13.54 11.93
C GLU A 22 -18.32 -12.43 11.16
N LEU A 23 -18.32 -11.19 11.68
CA LEU A 23 -18.79 -10.01 10.97
C LEU A 23 -17.90 -9.58 9.79
N GLY A 24 -16.78 -10.28 9.57
CA GLY A 24 -15.82 -9.99 8.51
C GLY A 24 -14.94 -8.77 8.80
N ASN A 25 -14.77 -8.38 10.07
CA ASN A 25 -13.79 -7.37 10.46
C ASN A 25 -12.42 -8.00 10.72
N ASN A 26 -11.36 -7.22 10.49
CA ASN A 26 -10.01 -7.60 10.89
C ASN A 26 -9.83 -7.25 12.37
N VAL A 27 -9.46 -8.23 13.19
CA VAL A 27 -9.15 -8.02 14.61
C VAL A 27 -7.64 -8.16 14.79
N ILE A 28 -6.99 -7.11 15.28
CA ILE A 28 -5.56 -7.10 15.56
C ILE A 28 -5.37 -7.13 17.08
N VAL A 29 -4.88 -8.26 17.58
CA VAL A 29 -4.44 -8.39 18.97
C VAL A 29 -2.96 -8.06 19.03
N GLN A 30 -2.63 -6.94 19.68
CA GLN A 30 -1.29 -6.37 19.70
C GLN A 30 -0.65 -6.42 21.09
N PHE A 31 0.64 -6.77 21.11
CA PHE A 31 1.51 -6.68 22.27
C PHE A 31 2.72 -5.77 21.98
N ASP A 32 2.89 -4.70 22.74
CA ASP A 32 3.96 -3.69 22.53
C ASP A 32 5.31 -4.06 23.16
N ASP A 33 5.33 -5.11 23.99
CA ASP A 33 6.52 -5.71 24.61
C ASP A 33 6.14 -7.13 25.09
N SER A 34 6.80 -7.63 26.13
CA SER A 34 6.54 -8.90 26.80
C SER A 34 5.26 -8.86 27.67
N THR A 35 4.23 -8.13 27.24
CA THR A 35 2.94 -7.98 27.95
C THR A 35 2.04 -9.20 27.80
N TYR A 36 2.41 -10.15 26.94
CA TYR A 36 1.70 -11.42 26.76
C TYR A 36 2.07 -12.46 27.82
N THR A 37 1.07 -13.19 28.31
CA THR A 37 1.27 -14.36 29.17
C THR A 37 1.15 -15.66 28.37
N TYR A 38 1.55 -16.79 28.98
CA TYR A 38 1.34 -18.10 28.36
C TYR A 38 -0.15 -18.39 28.11
N GLU A 39 -1.02 -18.04 29.07
CA GLU A 39 -2.47 -18.21 28.97
C GLU A 39 -3.06 -17.41 27.82
N MET A 40 -2.66 -16.14 27.65
CA MET A 40 -3.09 -15.34 26.50
C MET A 40 -2.69 -15.96 25.16
N LEU A 41 -1.46 -16.44 25.05
CA LEU A 41 -0.98 -17.07 23.82
C LEU A 41 -1.67 -18.41 23.57
N PHE A 42 -1.96 -19.18 24.62
CA PHE A 42 -2.74 -20.42 24.52
C PHE A 42 -4.15 -20.14 24.00
N ASP A 43 -4.82 -19.14 24.55
CA ASP A 43 -6.15 -18.71 24.13
C ASP A 43 -6.18 -18.22 22.68
N LEU A 44 -5.22 -17.38 22.30
CA LEU A 44 -5.07 -16.91 20.92
C LEU A 44 -4.77 -18.05 19.95
N ASN A 45 -3.98 -19.04 20.36
CA ASN A 45 -3.71 -20.21 19.55
C ASN A 45 -4.96 -21.08 19.34
N GLY A 46 -5.82 -21.18 20.37
CA GLY A 46 -7.14 -21.80 20.27
C GLY A 46 -8.02 -21.08 19.26
N LEU A 47 -8.19 -19.77 19.41
CA LEU A 47 -8.95 -18.93 18.48
C LEU A 47 -8.42 -19.01 17.04
N ALA A 48 -7.10 -18.90 16.86
CA ALA A 48 -6.47 -18.98 15.54
C ALA A 48 -6.68 -20.35 14.86
N SER A 49 -6.96 -21.40 15.64
CA SER A 49 -7.22 -22.72 15.09
C SER A 49 -8.56 -22.81 14.34
N GLU A 50 -9.53 -22.03 14.80
CA GLU A 50 -10.92 -21.99 14.34
C GLU A 50 -11.15 -20.83 13.34
N LEU A 51 -10.64 -19.65 13.67
CA LEU A 51 -10.88 -18.42 12.93
C LEU A 51 -10.02 -18.32 11.66
N ASN A 52 -10.45 -17.49 10.72
CA ASN A 52 -9.70 -17.21 9.48
C ASN A 52 -8.57 -16.17 9.71
N ASN A 53 -7.92 -15.76 8.63
CA ASN A 53 -6.80 -14.82 8.65
C ASN A 53 -7.18 -13.36 8.98
N ASN A 54 -8.44 -13.07 9.32
CA ASN A 54 -8.86 -11.77 9.85
C ASN A 54 -8.45 -11.58 11.32
N LEU A 55 -8.18 -12.65 12.07
CA LEU A 55 -7.49 -12.55 13.37
C LEU A 55 -5.99 -12.44 13.12
N GLN A 56 -5.42 -11.26 13.40
CA GLN A 56 -3.99 -11.02 13.40
C GLN A 56 -3.45 -11.00 14.83
N ILE A 57 -2.37 -11.75 15.05
CA ILE A 57 -1.55 -11.64 16.26
C ILE A 57 -0.34 -10.76 15.91
N ARG A 58 -0.16 -9.65 16.64
CA ARG A 58 0.89 -8.67 16.38
C ARG A 58 1.81 -8.54 17.58
N PHE A 59 3.07 -8.91 17.39
CA PHE A 59 4.16 -8.54 18.28
C PHE A 59 4.80 -7.26 17.75
N TYR A 60 4.72 -6.20 18.54
CA TYR A 60 5.16 -4.87 18.17
C TYR A 60 6.35 -4.45 19.03
N GLY A 61 7.44 -4.06 18.38
CA GLY A 61 8.67 -3.65 19.06
C GLY A 61 8.81 -2.13 19.11
N HIS A 62 9.13 -1.57 20.28
CA HIS A 62 9.58 -0.18 20.38
C HIS A 62 10.76 0.03 21.34
N SER A 63 11.22 -1.04 21.98
CA SER A 63 12.37 -1.01 22.89
C SER A 63 13.60 -1.65 22.25
N ASN A 64 14.79 -1.37 22.80
CA ASN A 64 16.03 -2.05 22.42
C ASN A 64 16.08 -3.54 22.83
N LYS A 65 14.94 -4.12 23.26
CA LYS A 65 14.84 -5.54 23.63
C LYS A 65 14.85 -6.43 22.39
N ILE A 66 15.36 -7.65 22.57
CA ILE A 66 15.38 -8.68 21.54
C ILE A 66 14.14 -9.54 21.68
N PHE A 67 13.31 -9.64 20.64
CA PHE A 67 12.19 -10.57 20.62
C PHE A 67 12.69 -12.00 20.33
N ASP A 68 12.29 -12.96 21.17
CA ASP A 68 12.57 -14.37 20.97
C ASP A 68 11.46 -15.03 20.16
N CYS A 69 11.74 -15.38 18.91
CA CYS A 69 10.75 -16.03 18.05
C CYS A 69 10.36 -17.45 18.52
N LYS A 70 11.00 -18.02 19.55
CA LYS A 70 10.46 -19.20 20.25
C LYS A 70 9.07 -18.94 20.86
N THR A 71 8.70 -17.70 21.13
CA THR A 71 7.34 -17.33 21.54
C THR A 71 6.29 -17.75 20.51
N LEU A 72 6.64 -17.74 19.22
CA LEU A 72 5.73 -18.12 18.13
C LEU A 72 5.27 -19.58 18.21
N LEU A 73 6.06 -20.45 18.85
CA LEU A 73 5.69 -21.85 19.10
C LEU A 73 4.47 -22.00 20.02
N LYS A 74 4.04 -20.92 20.67
CA LYS A 74 2.81 -20.90 21.47
C LYS A 74 1.56 -20.57 20.65
N VAL A 75 1.72 -20.08 19.42
CA VAL A 75 0.63 -19.66 18.51
C VAL A 75 0.75 -20.34 17.14
N LYS A 76 1.09 -21.64 17.11
CA LYS A 76 1.32 -22.43 15.88
C LYS A 76 0.15 -22.42 14.89
N ASN A 77 -1.08 -22.18 15.36
CA ASN A 77 -2.26 -22.13 14.49
C ASN A 77 -2.48 -20.79 13.79
N VAL A 78 -1.63 -19.78 14.04
CA VAL A 78 -1.79 -18.43 13.49
C VAL A 78 -1.82 -18.42 11.96
N LYS A 79 -2.84 -17.74 11.41
CA LYS A 79 -2.96 -17.51 9.95
C LYS A 79 -2.52 -16.10 9.54
N SER A 80 -2.53 -15.14 10.46
CA SER A 80 -2.06 -13.77 10.23
C SER A 80 -1.16 -13.32 11.37
N LEU A 81 0.11 -13.07 11.06
CA LEU A 81 1.14 -12.72 12.04
C LEU A 81 1.84 -11.42 11.65
N SER A 82 2.11 -10.58 12.64
CA SER A 82 2.97 -9.41 12.49
C SER A 82 4.07 -9.43 13.56
N ILE A 83 5.32 -9.31 13.11
CA ILE A 83 6.50 -9.09 13.96
C ILE A 83 7.21 -7.86 13.40
N ASN A 84 6.92 -6.68 13.95
CA ASN A 84 7.35 -5.43 13.32
C ASN A 84 7.86 -4.39 14.34
N CYS A 85 8.66 -3.46 13.84
CA CYS A 85 9.34 -2.41 14.61
C CYS A 85 10.39 -2.94 15.62
N PHE A 86 10.92 -4.15 15.40
CA PHE A 86 12.02 -4.65 16.21
C PHE A 86 13.37 -4.21 15.68
N LYS A 87 14.28 -3.83 16.57
CA LYS A 87 15.68 -3.64 16.18
C LYS A 87 16.36 -4.98 15.90
N LYS A 88 16.13 -5.97 16.77
CA LYS A 88 16.74 -7.30 16.73
C LYS A 88 15.75 -8.37 17.14
N VAL A 89 15.88 -9.54 16.53
CA VAL A 89 15.19 -10.77 16.93
C VAL A 89 16.21 -11.90 17.11
N LYS A 90 15.83 -12.97 17.80
CA LYS A 90 16.57 -14.24 17.81
C LYS A 90 15.64 -15.40 17.48
N ASN A 91 16.22 -16.49 16.99
CA ASN A 91 15.52 -17.72 16.60
C ASN A 91 14.45 -17.50 15.50
N LEU A 92 14.71 -16.61 14.53
CA LEU A 92 13.70 -16.24 13.53
C LEU A 92 13.27 -17.45 12.68
N ASN A 93 14.17 -18.42 12.53
CA ASN A 93 13.89 -19.72 11.94
C ASN A 93 12.66 -20.43 12.51
N GLN A 94 12.18 -20.09 13.73
CA GLN A 94 10.94 -20.66 14.27
C GLN A 94 9.67 -20.22 13.52
N LEU A 95 9.76 -19.21 12.64
CA LEU A 95 8.70 -18.92 11.69
C LEU A 95 8.40 -20.11 10.77
N SER A 96 9.38 -20.99 10.52
CA SER A 96 9.19 -22.18 9.68
C SER A 96 8.22 -23.20 10.27
N GLU A 97 7.96 -23.12 11.58
CA GLU A 97 7.04 -24.01 12.31
C GLU A 97 5.56 -23.60 12.20
N LEU A 98 5.28 -22.46 11.55
CA LEU A 98 3.93 -21.91 11.42
C LEU A 98 3.31 -22.35 10.10
N GLU A 99 2.77 -23.57 10.08
CA GLU A 99 2.27 -24.25 8.87
C GLU A 99 0.97 -23.68 8.29
N ARG A 100 0.25 -22.86 9.07
CA ARG A 100 -1.06 -22.30 8.68
C ARG A 100 -0.99 -20.84 8.25
N LEU A 101 0.21 -20.29 8.12
CA LEU A 101 0.40 -18.87 7.91
C LEU A 101 -0.02 -18.43 6.50
N GLU A 102 -0.95 -17.49 6.42
CA GLU A 102 -1.46 -16.93 5.16
C GLU A 102 -1.08 -15.46 4.99
N LYS A 103 -0.92 -14.71 6.09
CA LYS A 103 -0.50 -13.31 6.09
C LYS A 103 0.69 -13.10 7.02
N LEU A 104 1.72 -12.43 6.53
CA LEU A 104 2.93 -12.17 7.29
C LEU A 104 3.39 -10.74 7.12
N ILE A 105 3.59 -10.05 8.24
CA ILE A 105 4.24 -8.74 8.30
C ILE A 105 5.54 -8.91 9.09
N ILE A 106 6.66 -8.61 8.45
CA ILE A 106 7.98 -8.58 9.08
C ILE A 106 8.50 -7.15 8.99
N GLY A 107 8.93 -6.61 10.12
CA GLY A 107 9.72 -5.39 10.17
C GLY A 107 10.78 -5.42 11.24
N ILE A 108 11.99 -5.79 10.84
CA ILE A 108 13.14 -5.96 11.73
C ILE A 108 14.35 -5.24 11.12
N GLU A 109 14.95 -4.31 11.86
CA GLU A 109 16.02 -3.44 11.36
C GLU A 109 17.33 -4.20 11.10
N ASP A 110 17.84 -4.93 12.10
CA ASP A 110 19.04 -5.78 12.00
C ASP A 110 18.64 -7.21 11.61
N PHE A 111 18.19 -7.35 10.36
CA PHE A 111 17.73 -8.61 9.80
C PHE A 111 18.92 -9.48 9.34
N LYS A 112 19.15 -10.62 10.01
CA LYS A 112 20.31 -11.50 9.75
C LYS A 112 20.00 -12.77 8.98
N GLU A 113 18.78 -13.29 9.06
CA GLU A 113 18.41 -14.57 8.44
C GLU A 113 17.90 -14.38 7.00
N ILE A 114 18.78 -13.92 6.12
CA ILE A 114 18.44 -13.46 4.76
C ILE A 114 17.72 -14.51 3.88
N GLU A 115 17.80 -15.79 4.25
CA GLU A 115 17.21 -16.92 3.55
C GLU A 115 15.86 -17.37 4.12
N ILE A 116 15.28 -16.67 5.12
CA ILE A 116 14.00 -17.09 5.74
C ILE A 116 12.89 -17.28 4.69
N LEU A 117 12.92 -16.48 3.62
CA LEU A 117 11.94 -16.50 2.54
C LEU A 117 11.99 -17.78 1.71
N ASN A 118 13.05 -18.60 1.84
CA ASN A 118 13.13 -19.92 1.20
C ASN A 118 12.34 -21.01 1.96
N SER A 119 11.86 -20.73 3.18
CA SER A 119 11.13 -21.72 3.99
C SER A 119 9.85 -22.20 3.30
N ASP A 120 9.61 -23.51 3.29
CA ASP A 120 8.52 -24.12 2.53
C ASP A 120 7.14 -23.68 3.01
N ASN A 121 6.95 -23.54 4.33
CA ASN A 121 5.68 -23.09 4.91
C ASN A 121 5.27 -21.70 4.40
N LEU A 122 6.23 -20.80 4.18
CA LEU A 122 5.98 -19.43 3.72
C LEU A 122 5.50 -19.37 2.25
N LYS A 123 5.72 -20.40 1.44
CA LYS A 123 5.24 -20.45 0.05
C LYS A 123 3.69 -20.49 -0.04
N SER A 124 3.02 -20.74 1.08
CA SER A 124 1.56 -20.70 1.20
C SER A 124 0.99 -19.30 1.45
N ILE A 125 1.84 -18.30 1.73
CA ILE A 125 1.43 -16.91 2.03
C ILE A 125 0.67 -16.30 0.85
N VAL A 126 -0.40 -15.60 1.21
CA VAL A 126 -1.29 -14.82 0.33
C VAL A 126 -0.96 -13.33 0.41
N GLU A 127 -0.62 -12.81 1.60
CA GLU A 127 -0.23 -11.41 1.82
C GLU A 127 1.10 -11.31 2.57
N LEU A 128 2.10 -10.65 1.97
CA LEU A 128 3.41 -10.45 2.57
C LEU A 128 3.75 -8.96 2.66
N ASN A 129 4.15 -8.50 3.85
CA ASN A 129 4.71 -7.17 4.05
C ASN A 129 6.11 -7.26 4.65
N LEU A 130 7.12 -6.77 3.92
CA LEU A 130 8.50 -6.64 4.38
C LEU A 130 8.80 -5.14 4.58
N GLY A 131 8.41 -4.62 5.73
CA GLY A 131 8.65 -3.23 6.13
C GLY A 131 9.96 -3.10 6.88
N ASP A 132 10.64 -1.95 6.83
CA ASP A 132 11.79 -1.62 7.71
C ASP A 132 12.87 -2.72 7.82
N THR A 133 13.02 -3.52 6.76
CA THR A 133 13.92 -4.66 6.67
C THR A 133 14.84 -4.44 5.48
N LYS A 134 16.13 -4.73 5.64
CA LYS A 134 17.14 -4.48 4.60
C LYS A 134 17.85 -5.76 4.20
N ASN A 135 18.36 -5.79 2.97
CA ASN A 135 19.24 -6.82 2.43
C ASN A 135 18.65 -8.23 2.29
N LEU A 136 17.32 -8.38 2.43
CA LEU A 136 16.61 -9.63 2.12
C LEU A 136 16.75 -9.97 0.62
N ASN A 137 16.92 -11.26 0.33
CA ASN A 137 16.94 -11.78 -1.03
C ASN A 137 15.51 -12.13 -1.49
N LEU A 138 15.00 -11.41 -2.48
CA LEU A 138 13.65 -11.63 -3.00
C LEU A 138 13.55 -12.71 -4.09
N GLU A 139 14.66 -13.35 -4.46
CA GLU A 139 14.67 -14.40 -5.49
C GLU A 139 13.71 -15.56 -5.15
N HIS A 140 13.58 -15.89 -3.86
CA HIS A 140 12.72 -16.97 -3.39
C HIS A 140 11.23 -16.71 -3.57
N LEU A 141 10.82 -15.44 -3.74
CA LEU A 141 9.42 -15.09 -3.94
C LEU A 141 8.84 -15.64 -5.25
N LYS A 142 9.68 -16.04 -6.22
CA LYS A 142 9.23 -16.72 -7.45
C LYS A 142 8.45 -18.02 -7.17
N GLY A 143 8.68 -18.64 -6.02
CA GLY A 143 7.97 -19.84 -5.57
C GLY A 143 6.63 -19.58 -4.89
N TYR A 144 6.25 -18.33 -4.60
CA TYR A 144 5.10 -17.99 -3.78
C TYR A 144 3.83 -17.97 -4.65
N LYS A 145 3.33 -19.15 -5.00
CA LYS A 145 2.23 -19.32 -5.95
C LYS A 145 0.89 -18.77 -5.47
N LYS A 146 0.69 -18.53 -4.17
CA LYS A 146 -0.56 -17.98 -3.62
C LYS A 146 -0.50 -16.48 -3.34
N LEU A 147 0.68 -15.86 -3.44
CA LEU A 147 0.90 -14.47 -3.07
C LEU A 147 0.20 -13.53 -4.05
N ASN A 148 -0.77 -12.78 -3.53
CA ASN A 148 -1.57 -11.82 -4.31
C ASN A 148 -1.38 -10.36 -3.84
N TRP A 149 -0.82 -10.16 -2.65
CA TRP A 149 -0.51 -8.85 -2.10
C TRP A 149 0.92 -8.83 -1.57
N LEU A 150 1.73 -7.89 -2.06
CA LEU A 150 3.11 -7.69 -1.60
C LEU A 150 3.33 -6.22 -1.26
N GLY A 151 3.77 -5.97 -0.04
CA GLY A 151 4.31 -4.67 0.38
C GLY A 151 5.78 -4.82 0.72
N ILE A 152 6.63 -3.95 0.20
CA ILE A 152 8.03 -3.89 0.58
C ILE A 152 8.46 -2.43 0.85
N SER A 153 9.29 -2.23 1.86
CA SER A 153 9.85 -0.92 2.21
C SER A 153 11.35 -1.02 2.46
N GLY A 154 12.15 -0.33 1.64
CA GLY A 154 13.59 -0.23 1.83
C GLY A 154 14.44 -0.81 0.71
N GLN A 155 15.53 -1.50 1.07
CA GLN A 155 16.55 -1.98 0.13
C GLN A 155 16.62 -3.51 0.17
N PHE A 156 16.49 -4.12 -1.01
CA PHE A 156 16.40 -5.57 -1.19
C PHE A 156 17.37 -6.03 -2.27
N LYS A 157 17.80 -7.30 -2.21
CA LYS A 157 18.54 -7.95 -3.29
C LYS A 157 17.57 -8.63 -4.25
N ASN A 158 17.91 -8.64 -5.54
CA ASN A 158 17.14 -9.29 -6.60
C ASN A 158 15.68 -8.78 -6.69
N LEU A 159 15.48 -7.46 -6.63
CA LEU A 159 14.17 -6.81 -6.64
C LEU A 159 13.34 -7.22 -7.87
N GLU A 160 13.99 -7.39 -9.02
CA GLU A 160 13.41 -7.81 -10.28
C GLU A 160 12.71 -9.19 -10.21
N SER A 161 13.05 -10.02 -9.22
CA SER A 161 12.39 -11.31 -8.98
C SER A 161 10.91 -11.17 -8.64
N ILE A 162 10.46 -10.01 -8.15
CA ILE A 162 9.03 -9.71 -7.95
C ILE A 162 8.27 -9.90 -9.25
N GLY A 163 8.84 -9.55 -10.39
CA GLY A 163 8.22 -9.73 -11.72
C GLY A 163 7.86 -11.17 -12.07
N LYS A 164 8.34 -12.16 -11.31
CA LYS A 164 8.04 -13.59 -11.48
C LYS A 164 6.89 -14.10 -10.62
N ILE A 165 6.27 -13.25 -9.80
CA ILE A 165 5.13 -13.65 -8.95
C ILE A 165 3.84 -13.66 -9.79
N GLU A 166 3.41 -14.85 -10.18
CA GLU A 166 2.33 -15.07 -11.16
C GLU A 166 0.96 -14.53 -10.73
N ASN A 167 0.66 -14.55 -9.43
CA ASN A 167 -0.66 -14.23 -8.88
C ASN A 167 -0.74 -12.86 -8.20
N LEU A 168 0.29 -12.02 -8.33
CA LEU A 168 0.34 -10.74 -7.66
C LEU A 168 -0.68 -9.76 -8.25
N GLU A 169 -1.66 -9.35 -7.44
CA GLU A 169 -2.70 -8.38 -7.82
C GLU A 169 -2.43 -6.98 -7.25
N THR A 170 -1.73 -6.90 -6.12
CA THR A 170 -1.40 -5.63 -5.46
C THR A 170 0.07 -5.59 -5.05
N LEU A 171 0.75 -4.52 -5.46
CA LEU A 171 2.16 -4.27 -5.15
C LEU A 171 2.32 -2.87 -4.54
N HIS A 172 2.87 -2.82 -3.33
CA HIS A 172 3.27 -1.58 -2.68
C HIS A 172 4.80 -1.52 -2.58
N LEU A 173 5.38 -0.50 -3.20
CA LEU A 173 6.81 -0.20 -3.20
C LEU A 173 7.06 1.07 -2.41
N SER A 174 7.69 0.96 -1.25
CA SER A 174 8.04 2.10 -0.41
C SER A 174 9.55 2.25 -0.25
N SER A 175 10.04 3.49 -0.23
CA SER A 175 11.45 3.79 0.07
C SER A 175 12.46 3.10 -0.87
N ILE A 176 12.02 2.74 -2.07
CA ILE A 176 12.88 2.09 -3.07
C ILE A 176 13.79 3.15 -3.71
N SER A 177 15.08 2.80 -3.83
CA SER A 177 16.13 3.67 -4.38
C SER A 177 15.88 4.01 -5.85
N LYS A 178 16.28 5.23 -6.25
CA LYS A 178 16.24 5.69 -7.65
C LYS A 178 17.11 4.87 -8.61
N LYS A 179 18.06 4.10 -8.06
CA LYS A 179 18.98 3.25 -8.83
C LYS A 179 18.37 1.90 -9.19
N GLU A 180 17.30 1.50 -8.50
CA GLU A 180 16.61 0.25 -8.77
C GLU A 180 15.57 0.49 -9.88
N PRO A 181 15.68 -0.19 -11.03
CA PRO A 181 14.67 -0.13 -12.07
C PRO A 181 13.38 -0.83 -11.60
N LEU A 182 12.24 -0.33 -12.06
CA LEU A 182 10.91 -0.89 -11.80
C LEU A 182 10.26 -1.53 -13.04
N ASP A 183 11.00 -1.72 -14.12
CA ASP A 183 10.52 -2.36 -15.36
C ASP A 183 10.04 -3.82 -15.16
N PHE A 184 10.50 -4.50 -14.11
CA PHE A 184 9.99 -5.81 -13.70
C PHE A 184 8.47 -5.82 -13.47
N VAL A 185 7.88 -4.67 -13.12
CA VAL A 185 6.42 -4.51 -12.95
C VAL A 185 5.67 -4.91 -14.22
N ASN A 186 6.27 -4.72 -15.40
CA ASN A 186 5.66 -5.06 -16.70
C ASN A 186 5.48 -6.59 -16.91
N GLN A 187 6.14 -7.41 -16.10
CA GLN A 187 6.03 -8.86 -16.14
C GLN A 187 4.82 -9.37 -15.34
N LEU A 188 4.25 -8.54 -14.45
CA LEU A 188 3.15 -8.92 -13.54
C LEU A 188 1.79 -8.90 -14.25
N LYS A 189 1.40 -10.04 -14.82
CA LYS A 189 0.19 -10.14 -15.67
C LYS A 189 -1.15 -10.04 -14.95
N LYS A 190 -1.17 -10.07 -13.61
CA LYS A 190 -2.39 -9.91 -12.80
C LYS A 190 -2.40 -8.64 -11.95
N LEU A 191 -1.38 -7.80 -12.06
CA LEU A 191 -1.24 -6.61 -11.21
C LEU A 191 -2.31 -5.58 -11.56
N LYS A 192 -3.20 -5.31 -10.61
CA LYS A 192 -4.26 -4.30 -10.72
C LYS A 192 -3.94 -3.04 -9.95
N ASN A 193 -3.24 -3.16 -8.81
CA ASN A 193 -2.98 -2.05 -7.90
C ASN A 193 -1.48 -1.85 -7.70
N LEU A 194 -0.96 -0.69 -8.09
CA LEU A 194 0.43 -0.31 -7.86
C LEU A 194 0.52 0.97 -7.03
N HIS A 195 1.16 0.88 -5.88
CA HIS A 195 1.46 2.03 -5.02
C HIS A 195 2.98 2.22 -4.94
N ILE A 196 3.46 3.42 -5.27
CA ILE A 196 4.86 3.80 -5.14
C ILE A 196 4.96 4.97 -4.16
N SER A 197 5.73 4.80 -3.09
CA SER A 197 5.87 5.82 -2.06
C SER A 197 7.27 6.00 -1.47
N LEU A 198 7.51 7.15 -0.84
CA LEU A 198 8.68 7.45 0.01
C LEU A 198 10.06 7.22 -0.64
N GLY A 199 10.13 7.10 -1.97
CA GLY A 199 11.36 6.94 -2.74
C GLY A 199 11.83 8.23 -3.40
N SER A 200 12.77 8.11 -4.33
CA SER A 200 13.15 9.20 -5.22
C SER A 200 13.21 8.68 -6.64
N ARG A 201 12.55 9.34 -7.59
CA ARG A 201 12.61 9.07 -9.03
C ARG A 201 12.18 10.33 -9.79
N GLU A 202 12.66 10.49 -11.02
CA GLU A 202 12.33 11.64 -11.86
C GLU A 202 11.04 11.43 -12.67
N ASN A 203 10.77 10.18 -13.06
CA ASN A 203 9.59 9.72 -13.79
C ASN A 203 9.25 8.27 -13.41
N ILE A 204 8.28 7.68 -14.12
CA ILE A 204 7.88 6.26 -14.01
C ILE A 204 7.80 5.59 -15.39
N ASP A 205 8.58 6.07 -16.36
CA ASP A 205 8.42 5.74 -17.79
C ASP A 205 8.80 4.30 -18.12
N GLU A 206 9.59 3.67 -17.26
CA GLU A 206 9.91 2.25 -17.31
C GLU A 206 8.71 1.33 -17.05
N ILE A 207 7.60 1.86 -16.52
CA ILE A 207 6.39 1.08 -16.21
C ILE A 207 5.32 1.32 -17.29
N ASN A 208 4.96 0.26 -18.01
CA ASN A 208 3.87 0.22 -18.99
C ASN A 208 2.52 -0.07 -18.33
N GLY A 209 2.48 -1.02 -17.38
CA GLY A 209 1.32 -1.28 -16.52
C GLY A 209 0.01 -1.59 -17.24
N GLU A 210 0.02 -2.43 -18.28
CA GLU A 210 -1.15 -2.73 -19.14
C GLU A 210 -2.41 -3.16 -18.37
N GLN A 211 -2.26 -3.84 -17.23
CA GLN A 211 -3.36 -4.38 -16.43
C GLN A 211 -3.74 -3.49 -15.23
N LEU A 212 -3.03 -2.37 -15.03
CA LEU A 212 -3.22 -1.53 -13.86
C LEU A 212 -4.58 -0.83 -13.89
N GLU A 213 -5.34 -1.00 -12.81
CA GLU A 213 -6.59 -0.31 -12.56
C GLU A 213 -6.41 0.83 -11.55
N THR A 214 -5.44 0.72 -10.64
CA THR A 214 -5.12 1.74 -9.64
C THR A 214 -3.62 2.03 -9.63
N LEU A 215 -3.28 3.32 -9.75
CA LEU A 215 -1.92 3.82 -9.60
C LEU A 215 -1.91 4.93 -8.55
N LYS A 216 -1.06 4.76 -7.52
CA LYS A 216 -0.83 5.79 -6.52
C LYS A 216 0.65 6.14 -6.43
N LEU A 217 0.94 7.43 -6.52
CA LEU A 217 2.28 8.00 -6.45
C LEU A 217 2.32 8.98 -5.27
N LEU A 218 2.92 8.57 -4.15
CA LEU A 218 2.85 9.32 -2.89
C LEU A 218 4.25 9.68 -2.38
N TRP A 219 4.53 10.97 -2.12
CA TRP A 219 5.81 11.38 -1.52
C TRP A 219 7.04 10.88 -2.32
N ILE A 220 7.05 11.03 -3.65
CA ILE A 220 8.18 10.62 -4.49
C ILE A 220 9.09 11.83 -4.69
N LYS A 221 10.27 11.80 -4.08
CA LYS A 221 11.23 12.90 -4.19
C LYS A 221 11.74 13.03 -5.63
N ASN A 222 11.78 14.26 -6.14
CA ASN A 222 12.21 14.62 -7.49
C ASN A 222 11.30 14.14 -8.63
N LEU A 223 10.07 13.66 -8.38
CA LEU A 223 9.16 13.38 -9.48
C LEU A 223 8.83 14.68 -10.21
N GLN A 224 9.30 14.86 -11.45
CA GLN A 224 9.27 16.15 -12.15
C GLN A 224 8.06 16.30 -13.07
N SER A 225 7.71 15.23 -13.77
CA SER A 225 6.56 15.22 -14.68
C SER A 225 5.90 13.86 -14.69
N LEU A 226 4.62 13.86 -15.07
CA LEU A 226 3.91 12.67 -15.46
C LEU A 226 3.39 12.90 -16.88
N HIS A 227 4.23 12.51 -17.85
CA HIS A 227 3.88 12.46 -19.26
C HIS A 227 3.58 10.99 -19.64
N ASN A 228 2.87 10.80 -20.74
CA ASN A 228 2.48 9.50 -21.26
C ASN A 228 1.68 8.64 -20.27
N ILE A 229 0.91 9.26 -19.36
CA ILE A 229 0.07 8.53 -18.39
C ILE A 229 -1.08 7.79 -19.09
N SER A 230 -1.47 8.24 -20.27
CA SER A 230 -2.48 7.57 -21.09
C SER A 230 -2.09 6.16 -21.54
N ARG A 231 -0.81 5.74 -21.41
CA ARG A 231 -0.38 4.35 -21.64
C ARG A 231 -1.07 3.34 -20.73
N PHE A 232 -1.56 3.76 -19.56
CA PHE A 232 -2.29 2.91 -18.64
C PHE A 232 -3.78 2.84 -19.05
N GLU A 233 -4.07 2.12 -20.15
CA GLU A 233 -5.42 2.11 -20.77
C GLU A 233 -6.55 1.62 -19.85
N ASN A 234 -6.21 0.72 -18.92
CA ASN A 234 -7.15 0.14 -17.95
C ASN A 234 -7.24 0.93 -16.62
N LEU A 235 -6.51 2.04 -16.50
CA LEU A 235 -6.43 2.78 -15.26
C LEU A 235 -7.77 3.41 -14.92
N LYS A 236 -8.35 3.02 -13.78
CA LYS A 236 -9.61 3.52 -13.24
C LYS A 236 -9.40 4.62 -12.21
N TYR A 237 -8.30 4.53 -11.46
CA TYR A 237 -7.95 5.49 -10.41
C TYR A 237 -6.48 5.89 -10.44
N LEU A 238 -6.24 7.20 -10.59
CA LEU A 238 -4.94 7.82 -10.40
C LEU A 238 -4.94 8.72 -9.16
N GLN A 239 -3.99 8.50 -8.25
CA GLN A 239 -3.70 9.39 -7.12
C GLN A 239 -2.24 9.86 -7.18
N VAL A 240 -2.05 11.17 -7.29
CA VAL A 240 -0.74 11.82 -7.20
C VAL A 240 -0.75 12.70 -5.97
N GLU A 241 0.10 12.38 -5.00
CA GLU A 241 0.03 13.00 -3.69
C GLU A 241 1.39 13.37 -3.10
N ASN A 242 1.45 14.53 -2.42
CA ASN A 242 2.61 15.04 -1.69
C ASN A 242 3.86 15.16 -2.57
N GLN A 243 3.67 15.65 -3.80
CA GLN A 243 4.75 15.82 -4.77
C GLN A 243 5.25 17.27 -4.78
N ARG A 244 6.50 17.49 -4.35
CA ARG A 244 7.09 18.83 -4.24
C ARG A 244 7.61 19.39 -5.57
N ASN A 245 8.08 18.52 -6.47
CA ASN A 245 8.78 18.91 -7.69
C ASN A 245 8.00 18.62 -8.98
N ILE A 246 6.80 18.03 -8.89
CA ILE A 246 6.03 17.73 -10.09
C ILE A 246 5.48 19.03 -10.66
N GLU A 247 5.85 19.39 -11.88
CA GLU A 247 5.45 20.66 -12.50
C GLU A 247 4.29 20.49 -13.49
N THR A 248 4.24 19.35 -14.17
CA THR A 248 3.24 19.05 -15.20
C THR A 248 2.72 17.62 -15.07
N ILE A 249 1.40 17.48 -15.22
CA ILE A 249 0.72 16.22 -15.49
C ILE A 249 -0.02 16.39 -16.83
N GLU A 250 0.23 15.49 -17.78
CA GLU A 250 -0.32 15.56 -19.13
C GLU A 250 -0.95 14.22 -19.52
N PHE A 251 -2.19 14.28 -20.02
CA PHE A 251 -2.90 13.15 -20.59
C PHE A 251 -2.84 13.27 -22.11
N ASP A 252 -1.85 12.62 -22.73
CA ASP A 252 -1.52 12.83 -24.16
C ASP A 252 -2.53 12.20 -25.13
N SER A 253 -3.32 11.23 -24.65
CA SER A 253 -4.31 10.53 -25.46
C SER A 253 -5.52 10.05 -24.65
N GLU A 254 -6.56 9.62 -25.34
CA GLU A 254 -7.82 9.20 -24.74
C GLU A 254 -7.66 8.08 -23.71
N MET A 255 -8.18 8.29 -22.51
CA MET A 255 -8.25 7.28 -21.45
C MET A 255 -9.70 6.82 -21.26
N LYS A 256 -9.95 5.55 -21.60
CA LYS A 256 -11.31 4.97 -21.61
C LYS A 256 -11.83 4.53 -20.25
N SER A 257 -10.93 4.40 -19.27
CA SER A 257 -11.26 3.78 -17.97
C SER A 257 -11.14 4.75 -16.78
N LEU A 258 -10.43 5.87 -16.93
CA LEU A 258 -10.07 6.74 -15.80
C LEU A 258 -11.29 7.49 -15.28
N SER A 259 -11.87 6.97 -14.19
CA SER A 259 -13.08 7.51 -13.56
C SER A 259 -12.79 8.41 -12.36
N ARG A 260 -11.60 8.28 -11.75
CA ARG A 260 -11.19 9.08 -10.60
C ARG A 260 -9.76 9.59 -10.73
N LEU A 261 -9.60 10.91 -10.57
CA LEU A 261 -8.32 11.59 -10.50
C LEU A 261 -8.21 12.36 -9.19
N GLY A 262 -7.18 12.04 -8.39
CA GLY A 262 -6.83 12.76 -7.17
C GLY A 262 -5.45 13.37 -7.26
N ILE A 263 -5.35 14.68 -7.12
CA ILE A 263 -4.10 15.44 -7.06
C ILE A 263 -4.08 16.17 -5.72
N ILE A 264 -3.21 15.75 -4.80
CA ILE A 264 -3.29 16.16 -3.39
C ILE A 264 -1.92 16.66 -2.93
N ASN A 265 -1.85 17.91 -2.48
CA ASN A 265 -0.62 18.53 -1.98
C ASN A 265 0.56 18.45 -2.97
N CYS A 266 0.28 18.68 -4.25
CA CYS A 266 1.29 18.75 -5.31
C CYS A 266 1.79 20.19 -5.45
N LYS A 267 2.66 20.61 -4.52
CA LYS A 267 3.10 22.02 -4.39
C LYS A 267 3.89 22.56 -5.59
N GLY A 268 4.49 21.66 -6.37
CA GLY A 268 5.22 22.02 -7.59
C GLY A 268 4.33 22.22 -8.81
N LEU A 269 3.07 21.73 -8.77
CA LEU A 269 2.26 21.54 -9.97
C LEU A 269 1.76 22.86 -10.51
N ILE A 270 2.13 23.18 -11.75
CA ILE A 270 1.74 24.43 -12.43
C ILE A 270 0.77 24.13 -13.56
N LYS A 271 0.93 22.98 -14.24
CA LYS A 271 0.13 22.63 -15.43
C LYS A 271 -0.52 21.26 -15.27
N LEU A 272 -1.81 21.20 -15.56
CA LEU A 272 -2.57 19.97 -15.78
C LEU A 272 -3.23 20.09 -17.15
N LYS A 273 -2.94 19.18 -18.07
CA LYS A 273 -3.42 19.25 -19.47
C LYS A 273 -4.08 17.96 -19.92
N GLY A 274 -4.90 18.05 -20.96
CA GLY A 274 -5.49 16.89 -21.61
C GLY A 274 -6.72 16.35 -20.88
N LEU A 275 -7.40 17.16 -20.07
CA LEU A 275 -8.62 16.73 -19.37
C LEU A 275 -9.75 16.33 -20.35
N GLU A 276 -9.72 16.84 -21.58
CA GLU A 276 -10.59 16.47 -22.69
C GLU A 276 -10.46 15.02 -23.14
N HIS A 277 -9.35 14.36 -22.80
CA HIS A 277 -9.07 12.96 -23.09
C HIS A 277 -9.67 12.00 -22.06
N LEU A 278 -10.16 12.49 -20.93
CA LEU A 278 -10.67 11.66 -19.82
C LEU A 278 -12.19 11.42 -19.93
N LYS A 279 -12.63 10.67 -20.93
CA LYS A 279 -14.04 10.57 -21.36
C LYS A 279 -15.03 10.04 -20.32
N VAL A 280 -14.54 9.29 -19.33
CA VAL A 280 -15.35 8.66 -18.28
C VAL A 280 -15.05 9.21 -16.89
N LEU A 281 -14.31 10.32 -16.79
CA LEU A 281 -13.95 10.93 -15.52
C LEU A 281 -15.23 11.34 -14.76
N ASN A 282 -15.42 10.77 -13.57
CA ASN A 282 -16.56 11.02 -12.72
C ASN A 282 -16.19 11.87 -11.50
N THR A 283 -14.96 11.72 -11.01
CA THR A 283 -14.46 12.42 -9.82
C THR A 283 -13.10 13.06 -10.10
N LEU A 284 -13.02 14.38 -9.93
CA LEU A 284 -11.79 15.17 -9.97
C LEU A 284 -11.59 15.86 -8.62
N VAL A 285 -10.50 15.52 -7.92
CA VAL A 285 -10.15 16.15 -6.64
C VAL A 285 -8.76 16.75 -6.77
N ILE A 286 -8.67 18.07 -6.61
CA ILE A 286 -7.42 18.83 -6.59
C ILE A 286 -7.37 19.61 -5.29
N THR A 287 -6.45 19.28 -4.39
CA THR A 287 -6.33 19.99 -3.10
C THR A 287 -4.90 20.33 -2.81
N ARG A 288 -4.65 21.51 -2.22
CA ARG A 288 -3.33 21.93 -1.72
C ARG A 288 -2.24 21.96 -2.82
N SER A 289 -2.64 22.16 -4.08
CA SER A 289 -1.75 22.32 -5.24
C SER A 289 -1.58 23.80 -5.59
N LEU A 290 -0.87 24.53 -4.73
CA LEU A 290 -0.93 26.00 -4.64
C LEU A 290 -0.49 26.78 -5.89
N LYS A 291 0.31 26.17 -6.77
CA LYS A 291 0.78 26.80 -8.02
C LYS A 291 -0.13 26.54 -9.22
N LEU A 292 -1.07 25.59 -9.09
CA LEU A 292 -2.02 25.27 -10.14
C LEU A 292 -3.21 26.21 -10.01
N GLU A 293 -3.43 27.04 -11.03
CA GLU A 293 -4.55 27.97 -11.04
C GLU A 293 -5.86 27.26 -11.42
N PHE A 294 -6.98 27.69 -10.83
CA PHE A 294 -8.29 27.11 -11.11
C PHE A 294 -8.70 27.25 -12.59
N ASP A 295 -8.33 28.37 -13.22
CA ASP A 295 -8.64 28.63 -14.63
C ASP A 295 -7.88 27.72 -15.59
N ASN A 296 -6.73 27.16 -15.17
CA ASN A 296 -6.08 26.10 -15.96
C ASN A 296 -6.96 24.86 -16.09
N ILE A 297 -7.89 24.63 -15.15
CA ILE A 297 -8.77 23.47 -15.16
C ILE A 297 -10.07 23.77 -15.90
N ILE A 298 -10.75 24.85 -15.51
CA ILE A 298 -12.11 25.11 -15.99
C ILE A 298 -12.18 25.58 -17.45
N ASN A 299 -11.07 26.09 -17.99
CA ASN A 299 -10.99 26.49 -19.40
C ASN A 299 -10.73 25.30 -20.34
N GLN A 300 -10.46 24.10 -19.81
CA GLN A 300 -10.40 22.87 -20.59
C GLN A 300 -11.79 22.27 -20.79
N LYS A 301 -11.94 21.46 -21.84
CA LYS A 301 -13.16 20.67 -22.03
C LYS A 301 -13.18 19.53 -21.02
N LEU A 302 -14.00 19.67 -19.98
CA LEU A 302 -14.18 18.62 -18.97
C LEU A 302 -15.09 17.49 -19.47
N SER A 303 -14.97 16.31 -18.84
CA SER A 303 -15.81 15.16 -19.16
C SER A 303 -17.29 15.43 -18.90
N ALA A 304 -18.15 15.00 -19.81
CA ALA A 304 -19.61 15.04 -19.63
C ALA A 304 -20.09 14.13 -18.48
N THR A 305 -19.27 13.17 -18.04
CA THR A 305 -19.58 12.26 -16.92
C THR A 305 -19.15 12.80 -15.55
N LEU A 306 -18.48 13.96 -15.51
CA LEU A 306 -17.93 14.53 -14.29
C LEU A 306 -19.08 14.96 -13.36
N LYS A 307 -19.15 14.34 -12.18
CA LYS A 307 -20.18 14.65 -11.17
C LYS A 307 -19.58 15.31 -9.93
N HIS A 308 -18.39 14.88 -9.54
CA HIS A 308 -17.71 15.36 -8.35
C HIS A 308 -16.47 16.14 -8.76
N PHE A 309 -16.46 17.43 -8.49
CA PHE A 309 -15.30 18.29 -8.72
C PHE A 309 -15.00 19.06 -7.44
N ASN A 310 -13.83 18.82 -6.87
CA ASN A 310 -13.34 19.56 -5.72
C ASN A 310 -12.00 20.22 -6.05
N PHE A 311 -11.89 21.52 -5.79
CA PHE A 311 -10.66 22.30 -5.98
C PHE A 311 -10.43 23.18 -4.75
N VAL A 312 -9.33 22.97 -4.02
CA VAL A 312 -9.03 23.67 -2.76
C VAL A 312 -7.57 24.16 -2.74
N THR A 313 -7.40 25.45 -2.46
CA THR A 313 -6.13 26.19 -2.49
C THR A 313 -5.58 26.56 -1.10
N GLU A 314 -6.26 26.19 -0.02
CA GLU A 314 -5.97 26.59 1.38
C GLU A 314 -6.20 28.09 1.67
N ARG A 315 -6.72 28.85 0.68
CA ARG A 315 -7.06 30.27 0.82
C ARG A 315 -8.57 30.40 0.97
N LYS A 316 -9.06 30.41 2.22
CA LYS A 316 -10.51 30.34 2.53
C LYS A 316 -11.43 31.24 1.69
N PRO A 317 -11.12 32.53 1.44
CA PRO A 317 -11.98 33.37 0.61
C PRO A 317 -12.07 32.87 -0.84
N LEU A 318 -10.91 32.59 -1.45
CA LEU A 318 -10.82 32.06 -2.81
C LEU A 318 -11.46 30.66 -2.92
N ASP A 319 -11.27 29.81 -1.92
CA ASP A 319 -11.88 28.48 -1.88
C ASP A 319 -13.41 28.56 -1.87
N LYS A 320 -13.99 29.58 -1.22
CA LYS A 320 -15.43 29.82 -1.24
C LYS A 320 -15.91 30.21 -2.65
N GLU A 321 -15.23 31.15 -3.30
CA GLU A 321 -15.55 31.59 -4.67
C GLU A 321 -15.43 30.44 -5.68
N ILE A 322 -14.34 29.66 -5.61
CA ILE A 322 -14.13 28.48 -6.44
C ILE A 322 -15.25 27.46 -6.22
N LYS A 323 -15.61 27.18 -4.96
CA LYS A 323 -16.67 26.23 -4.63
C LYS A 323 -18.03 26.67 -5.16
N GLU A 324 -18.34 27.97 -5.11
CA GLU A 324 -19.57 28.53 -5.69
C GLU A 324 -19.56 28.43 -7.23
N LYS A 325 -18.43 28.74 -7.89
CA LYS A 325 -18.25 28.59 -9.35
C LYS A 325 -18.37 27.13 -9.80
N ILE A 326 -17.82 26.18 -9.05
CA ILE A 326 -17.96 24.75 -9.35
C ILE A 326 -19.43 24.30 -9.25
N ARG A 327 -20.16 24.76 -8.23
CA ARG A 327 -21.57 24.43 -8.05
C ARG A 327 -22.47 25.06 -9.12
N SER A 328 -22.19 26.30 -9.55
CA SER A 328 -22.96 26.94 -10.62
C SER A 328 -22.80 26.24 -11.97
N LEU A 329 -21.72 25.50 -12.16
CA LEU A 329 -21.48 24.62 -13.30
C LEU A 329 -22.13 23.23 -13.16
N GLY A 330 -22.82 22.96 -12.05
CA GLY A 330 -23.59 21.73 -11.82
C GLY A 330 -22.83 20.59 -11.15
N TYR A 331 -21.61 20.82 -10.65
CA TYR A 331 -20.80 19.76 -10.00
C TYR A 331 -21.01 19.72 -8.48
N SER A 332 -20.93 18.50 -7.91
CA SER A 332 -20.89 18.28 -6.46
C SER A 332 -19.48 18.51 -5.90
N THR A 333 -19.41 19.10 -4.71
CA THR A 333 -18.16 19.51 -4.04
C THR A 333 -17.88 18.73 -2.75
N THR A 334 -18.41 17.51 -2.64
CA THR A 334 -18.23 16.63 -1.45
C THR A 334 -16.80 16.14 -1.28
#